data_AF-A0A290ZR82-F1
#
_entry.id   AF-A0A290ZR82-F1
#
_cell.length_a   1.000
_cell.length_b   1.000
_cell.length_c   1.000
_cell.angle_alpha   90.00
_cell.angle_beta   90.00
_cell.angle_gamma   90.00
#
_symmetry.space_group_name_H-M   'P 1'
#
loop_
_entity.id
_entity.type
_entity.pdbx_description
1 polymer ?
#
loop_
_entity_poly.entity_id
_entity_poly.type
_entity_poly.pdbx_seq_one_letter_code
_entity_poly.pdbx_strand_id
1 'polypeptide(L)' 'MDIDNLVRMANRIGDYFAAYPDRSEAEAAIARHLQMFWTPQMRRELLACIAEGDDMRGLHAVIAEAAKKHLAQGETTPSG' A
#
# COMPACT_ATOMS: atom_id res chain seq x y z
N MET A 1 -1.50 -12.00 -10.31
CA MET A 1 -1.72 -10.78 -11.12
C MET A 1 -0.35 -10.30 -11.58
N ASP A 2 -0.22 -9.49 -12.63
CA ASP A 2 1.09 -8.89 -12.95
C ASP A 2 1.42 -7.81 -11.91
N ILE A 3 2.62 -7.85 -11.34
CA ILE A 3 3.07 -6.91 -10.32
C ILE A 3 3.10 -5.48 -10.87
N ASP A 4 3.40 -5.29 -12.16
CA ASP A 4 3.44 -3.96 -12.77
C ASP A 4 2.03 -3.34 -12.83
N ASN A 5 1.01 -4.17 -13.05
CA ASN A 5 -0.39 -3.74 -12.98
C ASN A 5 -0.80 -3.42 -11.54
N LEU A 6 -0.36 -4.24 -10.58
CA LEU A 6 -0.60 -4.01 -9.15
C LEU A 6 -0.03 -2.65 -8.71
N VAL A 7 1.21 -2.34 -9.10
CA VAL A 7 1.88 -1.05 -8.83
C VAL A 7 1.11 0.11 -9.47
N ARG A 8 0.70 -0.01 -10.74
CA ARG A 8 -0.13 1.00 -11.42
C ARG A 8 -1.44 1.29 -10.69
N MET A 9 -2.13 0.25 -10.22
CA MET A 9 -3.36 0.42 -9.45
C MET A 9 -3.08 1.10 -8.12
N ALA A 10 -2.01 0.72 -7.43
CA ALA A 10 -1.62 1.32 -6.16
C ALA A 10 -1.30 2.81 -6.33
N ASN A 11 -0.53 3.19 -7.35
CA ASN A 11 -0.22 4.58 -7.66
C ASN A 11 -1.47 5.42 -7.92
N ARG A 12 -2.45 4.88 -8.64
CA ARG A 12 -3.74 5.56 -8.89
C ARG A 12 -4.50 5.87 -7.60
N ILE A 13 -4.44 4.97 -6.61
CA ILE A 13 -5.00 5.21 -5.27
C ILE A 13 -4.22 6.33 -4.59
N GLY A 14 -2.89 6.31 -4.69
CA GLY A 14 -2.00 7.33 -4.13
C GLY A 14 -2.28 8.72 -4.71
N ASP A 15 -2.46 8.82 -6.02
CA ASP A 15 -2.80 10.09 -6.70
C ASP A 15 -4.11 10.69 -6.20
N TYR A 16 -5.10 9.84 -5.92
CA TYR A 16 -6.36 10.29 -5.37
C TYR A 16 -6.19 10.88 -3.96
N PHE A 17 -5.40 10.23 -3.11
CA PHE A 17 -5.13 10.69 -1.75
C PHE A 17 -4.03 11.76 -1.68
N ALA A 18 -3.29 12.03 -2.76
CA ALA A 18 -2.29 13.10 -2.83
C ALA A 18 -2.90 14.50 -2.72
N ALA A 19 -4.22 14.64 -2.90
CA ALA A 19 -4.94 15.89 -2.65
C ALA A 19 -5.09 16.23 -1.16
N TYR A 20 -4.77 15.29 -0.26
CA TYR A 20 -4.85 15.53 1.18
C TYR A 20 -3.67 16.39 1.64
N PRO A 21 -3.90 17.43 2.46
CA PRO A 21 -2.84 18.29 2.97
C PRO A 21 -1.97 17.59 4.02
N ASP A 22 -2.53 16.63 4.75
CA ASP A 22 -1.82 15.84 5.75
C ASP A 22 -1.37 14.50 5.15
N ARG A 23 -0.05 14.30 5.10
CA ARG A 23 0.56 13.07 4.60
C ARG A 23 0.23 11.84 5.44
N SER A 24 0.14 11.98 6.76
CA SER A 24 -0.20 10.87 7.65
C SER A 24 -1.66 10.44 7.46
N GLU A 25 -2.55 11.41 7.22
CA GLU A 25 -3.94 11.12 6.88
C GLU A 25 -4.05 10.41 5.52
N ALA A 26 -3.30 10.89 4.52
CA ALA A 26 -3.21 10.24 3.21
C ALA A 26 -2.73 8.78 3.33
N GLU A 27 -1.65 8.53 4.09
CA GLU A 27 -1.11 7.19 4.32
C GLU A 27 -2.14 6.24 4.97
N ALA A 28 -2.83 6.70 6.01
CA ALA A 28 -3.85 5.92 6.69
C ALA A 28 -5.05 5.61 5.77
N ALA A 29 -5.48 6.59 4.98
CA ALA A 29 -6.58 6.44 4.04
C ALA A 29 -6.24 5.46 2.90
N ILE A 30 -5.03 5.55 2.35
CA ILE A 30 -4.49 4.60 1.36
C ILE A 30 -4.52 3.18 1.92
N ALA A 31 -3.93 2.97 3.10
CA ALA A 31 -3.84 1.64 3.70
C ALA A 31 -5.23 1.03 3.96
N ARG A 32 -6.17 1.83 4.47
CA ARG A 32 -7.55 1.41 4.67
C ARG A 32 -8.22 1.02 3.35
N HIS A 33 -8.00 1.80 2.28
CA HIS A 33 -8.54 1.48 0.96
C HIS A 33 -7.98 0.15 0.45
N LEU A 34 -6.67 -0.07 0.56
CA LEU A 34 -6.05 -1.35 0.19
C LEU A 34 -6.62 -2.51 1.02
N GLN A 35 -6.87 -2.33 2.33
CA GLN A 35 -7.46 -3.39 3.16
C GLN A 35 -8.90 -3.72 2.78
N MET A 36 -9.71 -2.72 2.44
CA MET A 36 -11.13 -2.90 2.11
C MET A 36 -11.35 -3.47 0.70
N PHE A 37 -10.53 -3.05 -0.28
CA PHE A 37 -10.74 -3.40 -1.68
C PHE A 37 -9.79 -4.47 -2.22
N TRP A 38 -8.60 -4.65 -1.62
CA TRP A 38 -7.65 -5.65 -2.10
C TRP A 38 -7.71 -6.93 -1.25
N THR A 39 -7.49 -8.06 -1.93
CA THR A 39 -7.40 -9.35 -1.26
C THR A 39 -6.10 -9.47 -0.46
N PRO A 40 -6.04 -10.35 0.56
CA PRO A 40 -4.82 -10.60 1.31
C PRO A 40 -3.61 -10.97 0.43
N GLN A 41 -3.85 -11.68 -0.68
CA GLN A 41 -2.79 -12.04 -1.63
C GLN A 41 -2.19 -10.81 -2.32
N MET A 42 -3.02 -9.90 -2.83
CA MET A 42 -2.57 -8.67 -3.47
C MET A 42 -1.74 -7.79 -2.52
N ARG A 43 -2.13 -7.73 -1.24
CA ARG A 43 -1.37 -6.98 -0.24
C ARG A 43 0.01 -7.59 0.02
N ARG A 44 0.11 -8.91 0.07
CA ARG A 44 1.39 -9.62 0.20
C ARG A 44 2.27 -9.42 -1.04
N GLU A 45 1.69 -9.45 -2.24
CA GLU A 45 2.43 -9.16 -3.49
C GLU A 45 2.99 -7.73 -3.50
N LEU A 46 2.21 -6.75 -3.03
CA LEU A 46 2.68 -5.36 -2.89
C LEU A 46 3.82 -5.25 -1.89
N LEU A 47 3.70 -5.88 -0.71
CA LEU A 47 4.74 -5.88 0.32
C LEU A 47 6.02 -6.58 -0.16
N ALA A 48 5.90 -7.67 -0.91
CA ALA A 48 7.04 -8.36 -1.52
C ALA A 48 7.76 -7.45 -2.53
N CYS A 49 7.01 -6.76 -3.39
CA CYS A 49 7.58 -5.79 -4.33
C CYS A 49 8.32 -4.65 -3.61
N ILE A 50 7.75 -4.15 -2.51
CA ILE A 50 8.39 -3.13 -1.67
C ILE A 50 9.69 -3.65 -1.06
N ALA A 51 9.72 -4.90 -0.60
CA ALA A 51 10.89 -5.54 -0.03
C ALA A 51 12.01 -5.78 -1.05
N GLU A 52 11.68 -5.98 -2.33
CA GLU A 52 12.64 -6.07 -3.45
C GLU A 52 13.29 -4.71 -3.79
N GLY A 53 12.64 -3.59 -3.43
CA GLY A 53 13.16 -2.23 -3.54
C GLY A 53 12.13 -1.24 -4.11
N ASP A 54 11.94 -0.11 -3.43
CA ASP A 54 10.91 0.91 -3.74
C ASP A 54 11.07 1.57 -5.12
N ASP A 55 12.29 1.62 -5.66
CA ASP A 55 12.62 2.37 -6.89
C ASP A 55 12.50 1.53 -8.18
N MET A 56 12.30 0.21 -8.06
CA MET A 56 12.45 -0.70 -9.21
C MET A 56 11.24 -0.69 -10.17
N ARG A 57 10.07 -0.18 -9.74
CA ARG A 57 8.81 -0.23 -10.52
C ARG A 57 8.01 1.08 -10.56
N GLY A 58 8.57 2.18 -10.06
CA GLY A 58 7.89 3.49 -10.03
C GLY A 58 6.71 3.54 -9.06
N LEU A 59 6.75 2.79 -7.96
CA LEU A 59 5.74 2.86 -6.90
C LEU A 59 5.87 4.21 -6.16
N HIS A 60 4.76 4.88 -5.90
CA HIS A 60 4.80 6.15 -5.17
C HIS A 60 5.27 5.91 -3.72
N ALA A 61 6.21 6.73 -3.25
CA ALA A 61 6.76 6.60 -1.90
C ALA A 61 5.67 6.61 -0.82
N VAL A 62 4.61 7.41 -0.98
CA VAL A 62 3.47 7.45 -0.04
C VAL A 62 2.74 6.10 0.05
N ILE A 63 2.67 5.33 -1.05
CA ILE A 63 2.08 3.99 -1.06
C ILE A 63 2.98 3.01 -0.33
N ALA A 64 4.29 3.04 -0.62
CA ALA A 64 5.26 2.17 0.03
C ALA A 64 5.24 2.36 1.55
N GLU A 65 5.30 3.62 2.01
CA GLU A 65 5.26 3.96 3.43
C GLU A 65 3.92 3.56 4.08
N ALA A 66 2.79 3.86 3.44
CA ALA A 66 1.47 3.43 3.92
C ALA A 66 1.37 1.90 4.06
N ALA A 67 1.86 1.16 3.06
CA ALA A 67 1.83 -0.29 3.04
C ALA A 67 2.73 -0.89 4.13
N LYS A 68 3.98 -0.44 4.24
CA LYS A 68 4.92 -0.88 5.30
C LYS A 68 4.35 -0.63 6.69
N LYS A 69 3.77 0.55 6.91
CA LYS A 69 3.30 1.00 8.22
C LYS A 69 2.00 0.32 8.67
N HIS A 70 1.07 0.08 7.75
CA HIS A 70 -0.30 -0.33 8.12
C HIS A 70 -0.70 -1.72 7.62
N LEU A 71 -0.10 -2.24 6.55
CA LEU A 71 -0.42 -3.59 6.06
C LEU A 71 0.39 -4.67 6.80
N ALA A 72 1.64 -4.38 7.19
CA ALA A 72 2.45 -5.32 7.98
C ALA A 72 1.94 -5.50 9.42
N GLN A 73 1.24 -4.51 9.98
CA GLN A 73 0.68 -4.54 11.34
C GLN A 73 -0.68 -5.27 11.42
N GLY A 74 -1.30 -5.59 10.28
CA GLY A 74 -2.67 -6.14 10.21
C GLY A 74 -2.77 -7.66 10.39
N GLU A 75 -1.66 -8.39 10.46
CA GLU A 75 -1.63 -9.85 10.72
C GLU A 75 -1.30 -10.20 12.18
N THR A 76 -0.99 -9.21 13.02
CA THR A 76 -0.84 -9.40 14.47
C THR A 76 -2.09 -8.92 15.19
N THR A 77 -3.19 -9.66 15.05
CA THR A 77 -4.19 -9.70 16.11
C THR A 77 -3.82 -10.89 16.99
N PRO A 78 -3.21 -10.71 18.18
CA PRO A 78 -3.28 -11.73 19.20
C PRO A 78 -4.71 -11.70 19.70
N SER A 79 -5.53 -12.66 19.27
CA SER A 79 -6.75 -13.00 19.99
C SER A 79 -6.33 -13.52 21.36
N GLY A 80 -6.38 -12.64 22.35
CA GLY A 80 -6.52 -13.00 23.76
C GLY A 80 -7.98 -13.28 24.10
#